data_AF-A0A1I7A9U4-F1
#
_entry.id   AF-A0A1I7A9U4-F1
#
_cell.length_a   1.000
_cell.length_b   1.000
_cell.length_c   1.000
_cell.angle_alpha   90.00
_cell.angle_beta   90.00
_cell.angle_gamma   90.00
#
_symmetry.space_group_name_H-M   'P 1'
#
loop_
_entity.id
_entity.type
_entity.pdbx_description
1 polymer ?
#
loop_
_entity_poly.entity_id
_entity_poly.type
_entity_poly.pdbx_seq_one_letter_code
_entity_poly.pdbx_strand_id
1 'polypeptide(L)'
;MNAADTSIWSFEITPAEGGCLLTQRYVMSELRHGLRVQLAELSEQQAALFLARRRSRLEGGMRHTVRAVKRTVEQAHGRAATD
;
A
#
# COMPACT_ATOMS: atom_id res chain seq x y z
N MET A 1 2.47 4.46 23.40
CA MET A 1 2.28 3.76 22.11
C MET A 1 2.76 4.71 21.02
N ASN A 2 3.76 4.32 20.23
CA ASN A 2 4.34 5.20 19.23
C ASN A 2 3.38 5.30 18.03
N ALA A 3 3.23 6.48 17.42
CA ALA A 3 2.35 6.67 16.25
C ALA A 3 2.78 5.81 15.03
N ALA A 4 4.00 5.28 15.04
CA ALA A 4 4.49 4.28 14.10
C ALA A 4 3.83 2.90 14.26
N ASP A 5 3.28 2.56 15.43
CA ASP A 5 2.82 1.20 15.77
C ASP A 5 1.41 0.87 15.26
N THR A 6 0.65 1.86 14.76
CA THR A 6 -0.75 1.64 14.35
C THR A 6 -0.91 1.26 12.89
N SER A 7 0.19 1.23 12.11
CA SER A 7 0.11 0.75 10.73
C SER A 7 1.30 -0.08 10.33
N ILE A 8 1.02 -1.28 9.81
CA ILE A 8 2.01 -2.25 9.38
C ILE A 8 1.96 -2.34 7.86
N TRP A 9 3.12 -2.16 7.23
CA TRP A 9 3.35 -2.43 5.82
C TRP A 9 4.19 -3.68 5.70
N SER A 10 3.79 -4.59 4.81
CA SER A 10 4.50 -5.85 4.59
C SER A 10 4.53 -6.18 3.12
N PHE A 11 5.64 -6.79 2.70
CA PHE A 11 5.80 -7.42 1.40
C PHE A 11 6.11 -8.89 1.62
N GLU A 12 5.50 -9.75 0.82
CA GLU A 12 5.75 -11.18 0.81
C GLU A 12 6.06 -11.61 -0.62
N ILE A 13 7.07 -12.45 -0.77
CA ILE A 13 7.50 -13.00 -2.05
C ILE A 13 7.37 -14.51 -1.97
N THR A 14 6.59 -15.07 -2.88
CA THR A 14 6.44 -16.52 -3.02
C THR A 14 7.01 -16.92 -4.39
N PRO A 15 7.97 -17.86 -4.46
CA PRO A 15 8.45 -18.39 -5.72
C PRO A 15 7.28 -18.96 -6.55
N ALA A 16 7.34 -18.76 -7.87
CA ALA A 16 6.37 -19.31 -8.82
C ALA A 16 7.11 -19.75 -10.09
N GLU A 17 6.47 -20.59 -10.91
CA GLU A 17 7.06 -20.99 -12.20
C GLU A 17 7.35 -19.75 -13.06
N GLY A 18 8.59 -19.61 -13.53
CA GLY A 18 9.02 -18.46 -14.34
C GLY A 18 9.14 -17.13 -13.60
N GLY A 19 9.05 -17.10 -12.26
CA GLY A 19 9.22 -15.85 -11.50
C GLY A 19 8.79 -15.93 -10.04
N CYS A 20 8.04 -14.91 -9.59
CA CYS A 20 7.51 -14.86 -8.22
C CYS A 20 6.16 -14.12 -8.17
N LEU A 21 5.39 -14.43 -7.12
CA LEU A 21 4.28 -13.61 -6.68
C LEU A 21 4.77 -12.64 -5.61
N LEU A 22 4.64 -11.34 -5.86
CA LEU A 22 4.88 -10.28 -4.87
C LEU A 22 3.54 -9.76 -4.33
N THR A 23 3.29 -9.96 -3.05
CA THR A 23 2.11 -9.45 -2.34
C THR A 23 2.51 -8.29 -1.45
N GLN A 24 1.84 -7.14 -1.60
CA GLN A 24 1.94 -6.03 -0.66
C GLN A 24 0.69 -5.98 0.22
N ARG A 25 0.87 -5.89 1.54
CA ARG A 25 -0.21 -5.80 2.51
C ARG A 25 -0.03 -4.60 3.42
N TYR A 26 -1.13 -3.88 3.66
CA TYR A 26 -1.23 -2.81 4.64
C TYR A 26 -2.29 -3.17 5.69
N VAL A 27 -1.96 -3.01 6.96
CA VAL A 27 -2.89 -3.16 8.08
C VAL A 27 -2.84 -1.90 8.93
N MET A 28 -4.00 -1.40 9.32
CA MET A 28 -4.15 -0.32 10.29
C MET A 28 -5.01 -0.83 11.44
N SER A 29 -4.40 -1.10 12.58
CA SER A 29 -5.10 -1.61 13.78
C SER A 29 -5.98 -0.55 14.42
N GLU A 30 -5.54 0.70 14.38
CA GLU A 30 -6.26 1.84 14.94
C GLU A 30 -6.12 3.08 14.05
N LEU A 31 -7.14 3.94 14.10
CA LEU A 31 -7.06 5.26 13.46
C LEU A 31 -5.96 6.09 14.12
N ARG A 32 -5.01 6.55 13.31
CA ARG A 32 -3.98 7.51 13.73
C ARG A 32 -4.63 8.77 14.29
N HIS A 33 -3.99 9.41 15.28
CA HIS A 33 -4.51 10.60 15.95
C HIS A 33 -4.98 11.68 14.97
N GLY A 34 -4.15 12.07 13.99
CA GLY A 34 -4.53 13.10 13.00
C GLY A 34 -5.75 12.69 12.15
N LEU A 35 -5.91 11.41 11.86
CA LEU A 35 -7.08 10.89 11.15
C LEU A 35 -8.34 10.93 12.02
N ARG A 36 -8.21 10.60 13.31
CA ARG A 36 -9.31 10.72 14.29
C ARG A 36 -9.79 12.17 14.43
N VAL A 37 -8.86 13.11 14.60
CA VAL A 37 -9.20 14.54 14.75
C VAL A 37 -9.94 15.02 13.50
N GLN A 38 -9.40 14.71 12.32
CA GLN A 38 -10.05 15.10 11.06
C GLN A 38 -11.45 14.51 10.89
N LEU A 39 -11.69 13.27 11.33
CA LEU A 39 -13.02 12.66 11.27
C LEU A 39 -14.01 13.28 12.27
N ALA A 40 -13.54 13.73 13.44
CA ALA A 40 -14.39 14.33 14.47
C ALA A 40 -15.01 15.67 14.03
N GLU A 41 -14.42 16.34 13.05
CA GLU A 41 -14.89 17.62 12.50
C GLU A 41 -15.89 17.43 11.34
N LEU A 42 -16.10 16.19 10.88
CA LEU A 42 -16.94 15.89 9.72
C LEU A 42 -18.32 15.39 10.16
N SER A 43 -19.34 15.71 9.36
CA SER A 43 -20.61 14.98 9.45
C SER A 43 -20.39 13.52 9.07
N GLU A 44 -21.31 12.64 9.47
CA GLU A 44 -21.24 11.20 9.16
C GLU A 44 -21.10 10.93 7.65
N GLN A 45 -21.88 11.63 6.82
CA GLN A 45 -21.82 11.49 5.37
C GLN A 45 -20.46 11.96 4.80
N GLN A 46 -19.92 13.06 5.31
CA GLN A 46 -18.62 13.57 4.91
C GLN A 46 -17.49 12.62 5.34
N ALA A 47 -17.58 12.06 6.55
CA ALA A 47 -16.64 11.07 7.06
C ALA A 47 -16.62 9.80 6.21
N ALA A 48 -17.79 9.28 5.83
CA ALA A 48 -17.91 8.11 4.96
C ALA A 48 -17.25 8.34 3.59
N LEU A 49 -17.56 9.47 2.94
CA LEU A 49 -16.95 9.83 1.65
C LEU A 49 -15.43 10.03 1.77
N PHE A 50 -14.99 10.67 2.85
CA PHE A 50 -13.57 10.90 3.11
C PHE A 50 -12.82 9.57 3.29
N LEU A 51 -13.36 8.63 4.08
CA LEU A 51 -12.76 7.30 4.27
C LEU A 51 -12.72 6.50 2.98
N ALA A 52 -13.80 6.52 2.18
CA ALA A 52 -13.84 5.83 0.89
C ALA A 52 -12.77 6.37 -0.08
N ARG A 53 -12.64 7.69 -0.19
CA ARG A 53 -11.59 8.34 -1.01
C ARG A 53 -10.20 8.03 -0.50
N ARG A 54 -10.00 8.02 0.82
CA ARG A 54 -8.71 7.68 1.42
C ARG A 54 -8.32 6.22 1.12
N ARG A 55 -9.27 5.29 1.26
CA ARG A 55 -9.08 3.88 0.91
C ARG A 55 -8.71 3.70 -0.56
N SER A 56 -9.44 4.33 -1.47
CA SER A 56 -9.16 4.25 -2.91
C SER A 56 -7.75 4.76 -3.25
N ARG A 57 -7.32 5.87 -2.63
CA ARG A 57 -5.95 6.40 -2.82
C ARG A 57 -4.88 5.44 -2.28
N LEU A 58 -5.11 4.83 -1.12
CA LEU A 58 -4.20 3.85 -0.54
C LEU A 58 -4.05 2.62 -1.47
N GLU A 59 -5.16 2.04 -1.91
CA GLU A 59 -5.17 0.90 -2.84
C GLU A 59 -4.50 1.27 -4.17
N GLY A 60 -4.73 2.49 -4.67
CA GLY A 60 -4.06 3.03 -5.84
C GLY A 60 -2.54 3.12 -5.69
N GLY A 61 -2.08 3.68 -4.56
CA GLY A 61 -0.66 3.77 -4.24
C GLY A 61 0.00 2.39 -4.14
N MET A 62 -0.63 1.45 -3.42
CA MET A 62 -0.12 0.08 -3.30
C MET A 62 0.04 -0.59 -4.66
N ARG A 63 -1.00 -0.52 -5.50
CA ARG A 63 -0.95 -1.06 -6.87
C ARG A 63 0.13 -0.41 -7.72
N HIS A 64 0.34 0.90 -7.58
CA HIS A 64 1.43 1.59 -8.25
C HIS A 64 2.80 1.06 -7.79
N THR A 65 2.99 0.87 -6.49
CA THR A 65 4.23 0.33 -5.90
C THR A 65 4.58 -1.05 -6.45
N VAL A 66 3.68 -2.05 -6.37
CA VAL A 66 3.99 -3.39 -6.90
C VAL A 66 4.27 -3.40 -8.40
N ARG A 67 3.57 -2.55 -9.17
CA ARG A 67 3.84 -2.39 -10.61
C ARG A 67 5.21 -1.76 -10.88
N ALA A 68 5.62 -0.78 -10.07
CA ALA A 68 6.93 -0.16 -10.20
C ALA A 68 8.05 -1.17 -9.90
N VAL A 69 7.92 -1.93 -8.81
CA VAL A 69 8.87 -3.02 -8.47
C VAL A 69 8.99 -4.01 -9.62
N LYS A 70 7.86 -4.51 -10.15
CA LYS A 70 7.84 -5.42 -11.29
C LYS A 70 8.61 -4.85 -12.49
N ARG A 71 8.28 -3.62 -12.91
CA ARG A 71 8.96 -2.96 -14.04
C ARG A 71 10.47 -2.86 -13.82
N THR A 72 10.90 -2.44 -12.64
CA THR A 72 12.33 -2.28 -12.32
C THR A 72 13.07 -3.61 -12.40
N VAL A 73 12.52 -4.67 -11.81
CA VAL A 73 13.14 -6.01 -11.82
C VAL A 73 13.20 -6.59 -13.23
N GLU A 74 12.10 -6.50 -14.00
CA GLU A 74 12.04 -7.02 -15.36
C GLU A 74 12.96 -6.26 -16.32
N GLN A 75 13.09 -4.94 -16.17
CA GLN A 75 14.04 -4.15 -16.94
C GLN A 75 15.49 -4.48 -16.60
N ALA A 76 15.81 -4.69 -15.32
CA ALA A 76 17.14 -5.12 -14.91
C ALA A 76 17.48 -6.51 -15.48
N HIS A 77 16.52 -7.44 -15.46
CA HIS A 77 16.70 -8.77 -16.03
C HIS A 77 16.90 -8.72 -17.56
N GLY A 78 16.11 -7.91 -18.27
CA GLY A 78 16.26 -7.73 -19.71
C GLY A 78 17.62 -7.15 -20.12
N ARG A 79 18.23 -6.29 -19.29
CA ARG A 79 19.58 -5.77 -19.52
C ARG A 79 20.66 -6.83 -19.30
N ALA A 80 20.53 -7.64 -18.24
CA ALA A 80 21.48 -8.70 -17.93
C ALA A 80 21.47 -9.87 -18.94
N ALA A 81 20.43 -10.01 -19.76
CA ALA A 81 20.35 -11.04 -20.81
C ALA A 81 20.96 -10.61 -22.15
N THR A 82 21.34 -9.33 -22.31
CA THR A 82 21.94 -8.76 -23.52
C THR A 82 23.44 -8.47 -23.42
N ASP A 83 24.02 -8.62 -22.22
CA ASP A 83 25.46 -8.58 -21.96
C ASP A 83 26.02 -10.00 -21.88
#